data_AF-A0A178AP13-F1
#
_entry.id   AF-A0A178AP13-F1
#
_cell.length_a   1.000
_cell.length_b   1.000
_cell.length_c   1.000
_cell.angle_alpha   90.00
_cell.angle_beta   90.00
_cell.angle_gamma   90.00
#
_symmetry.space_group_name_H-M   'P 1'
#
loop_
_entity.id
_entity.type
_entity.pdbx_description
1 polymer ?
#
loop_
_entity_poly.entity_id
_entity_poly.type
_entity_poly.pdbx_seq_one_letter_code
_entity_poly.pdbx_strand_id
1 'polypeptide(L)'
;MCSTWGPIASDVLLDHFGMDWFTNSGTLQLAVQKQDFETVKLLVEAGADVNEDVDDWGFDVREHRRTSLPALHMVVYAKSEKTIRYLVDHGAKLPRKYIDDPYDLTPEELKVFVRLVVELGGVR
;
A
#
# COMPACT_ATOMS: atom_id res chain seq x y z
N MET A 1 27.31 -11.93 7.77
CA MET A 1 28.27 -10.85 7.46
C MET A 1 28.21 -10.68 5.95
N CYS A 2 27.66 -9.66 5.30
CA CYS A 2 27.07 -8.38 5.69
C CYS A 2 25.76 -8.22 4.89
N SER A 3 24.62 -8.11 5.57
CA SER A 3 23.35 -7.74 4.94
C SER A 3 23.28 -6.22 4.91
N THR A 4 24.01 -5.61 3.98
CA THR A 4 23.90 -4.18 3.67
C THR A 4 23.42 -4.04 2.24
N TRP A 5 22.18 -4.47 2.00
CA TRP A 5 21.45 -4.01 0.83
C TRP A 5 20.99 -2.60 1.18
N GLY A 6 21.89 -1.65 0.97
CA GLY A 6 21.58 -0.23 1.08
C GLY A 6 20.74 0.26 -0.11
N PRO A 7 20.33 1.53 -0.10
CA PRO A 7 19.46 2.18 -1.12
C PRO A 7 19.96 2.03 -2.58
N ILE A 8 21.23 1.68 -2.76
CA ILE A 8 21.88 1.47 -4.06
C ILE A 8 21.24 0.33 -4.85
N ALA A 9 20.75 -0.73 -4.19
CA ALA A 9 20.19 -1.89 -4.91
C ALA A 9 18.87 -1.55 -5.61
N SER A 10 18.02 -0.76 -4.94
CA SER A 10 16.75 -0.28 -5.50
C SER A 10 16.98 0.75 -6.61
N ASP A 11 17.94 1.66 -6.46
CA ASP A 11 18.29 2.64 -7.50
C ASP A 11 18.79 1.95 -8.78
N VAL A 12 19.68 0.94 -8.63
CA VAL A 12 20.19 0.17 -9.77
C VAL A 12 19.08 -0.63 -10.45
N LEU A 13 18.13 -1.19 -9.68
CA LEU A 13 17.00 -1.91 -10.27
C LEU A 13 16.08 -0.97 -11.08
N LEU A 14 15.81 0.23 -10.56
CA LEU A 14 14.98 1.23 -11.23
C LEU A 14 15.64 1.78 -12.49
N ASP A 15 16.94 2.08 -12.43
CA ASP A 15 17.73 2.59 -13.55
C ASP A 15 17.87 1.56 -14.68
N HIS A 16 18.00 0.28 -14.33
CA HIS A 16 18.38 -0.77 -15.28
C HIS A 16 17.19 -1.56 -15.86
N PHE A 17 16.07 -1.66 -15.14
CA PHE A 17 14.87 -2.39 -15.59
C PHE A 17 13.66 -1.47 -15.86
N GLY A 18 13.67 -0.22 -15.37
CA GLY A 18 12.54 0.70 -15.47
C GLY A 18 11.35 0.31 -14.56
N MET A 19 10.38 1.22 -14.42
CA MET A 19 9.19 1.01 -13.59
C MET A 19 8.25 -0.08 -14.14
N ASP A 20 8.32 -0.38 -15.44
CA ASP A 20 7.48 -1.39 -16.10
C ASP A 20 7.63 -2.78 -15.47
N TRP A 21 8.82 -3.13 -14.95
CA TRP A 21 9.05 -4.39 -14.25
C TRP A 21 8.24 -4.52 -12.95
N PHE A 22 7.90 -3.38 -12.34
CA PHE A 22 7.15 -3.31 -11.09
C PHE A 22 5.67 -3.01 -11.31
N THR A 23 5.23 -2.82 -12.55
CA THR A 23 3.82 -2.66 -12.87
C THR A 23 3.07 -3.99 -12.71
N ASN A 24 1.91 -3.95 -12.08
CA ASN A 24 1.05 -5.08 -11.70
C ASN A 24 1.75 -6.15 -10.85
N SER A 25 2.87 -5.84 -10.19
CA SER A 25 3.60 -6.81 -9.37
C SER A 25 3.29 -6.70 -7.88
N GLY A 26 2.63 -5.62 -7.44
CA GLY A 26 2.28 -5.37 -6.04
C GLY A 26 3.45 -5.05 -5.12
N THR A 27 4.52 -4.50 -5.69
CA THR A 27 5.74 -4.16 -4.95
C THR A 27 5.48 -3.15 -3.84
N LEU A 28 4.61 -2.15 -4.09
CA LEU A 28 4.22 -1.15 -3.11
C LEU A 28 3.43 -1.77 -1.95
N GLN A 29 2.49 -2.66 -2.25
CA GLN A 29 1.69 -3.40 -1.28
C GLN A 29 2.58 -4.27 -0.38
N LEU A 30 3.61 -4.91 -0.95
CA LEU A 30 4.56 -5.73 -0.21
C LEU A 30 5.42 -4.86 0.73
N ALA A 31 5.93 -3.74 0.25
CA ALA A 31 6.70 -2.80 1.07
C ALA A 31 5.87 -2.28 2.26
N VAL A 32 4.59 -1.95 2.01
CA VAL A 32 3.63 -1.57 3.05
C VAL A 32 3.39 -2.70 4.05
N GLN A 33 3.16 -3.93 3.58
CA GLN A 33 2.95 -5.10 4.45
C GLN A 33 4.18 -5.36 5.35
N LYS A 34 5.38 -5.14 4.82
CA LYS A 34 6.64 -5.26 5.57
C LYS A 34 6.91 -4.06 6.49
N GLN A 35 6.04 -3.05 6.51
CA GLN A 35 6.22 -1.79 7.23
C GLN A 35 7.52 -1.05 6.86
N ASP A 36 8.02 -1.27 5.64
CA ASP A 36 9.27 -0.67 5.19
C ASP A 36 9.02 0.70 4.57
N PHE A 37 9.04 1.73 5.41
CA PHE A 37 8.76 3.10 5.01
C PHE A 37 9.75 3.65 3.98
N GLU A 38 11.03 3.29 4.07
CA GLU A 38 12.05 3.80 3.14
C GLU A 38 11.82 3.23 1.73
N THR A 39 11.49 1.94 1.64
CA THR A 39 11.12 1.31 0.37
C THR A 39 9.83 1.90 -0.20
N VAL A 40 8.81 2.16 0.63
CA VAL A 40 7.58 2.85 0.19
C VAL A 40 7.88 4.23 -0.36
N LYS A 41 8.71 5.01 0.35
CA LYS A 41 9.11 6.36 -0.08
C LYS A 41 9.80 6.32 -1.44
N LEU A 42 10.79 5.44 -1.58
CA LEU A 42 11.56 5.28 -2.81
C LEU A 42 10.69 4.86 -4.00
N LEU A 43 9.74 3.94 -3.79
CA LEU A 43 8.81 3.53 -4.86
C LEU A 43 7.90 4.67 -5.30
N VAL A 44 7.34 5.43 -4.35
CA VAL A 44 6.47 6.58 -4.66
C VAL A 44 7.27 7.70 -5.35
N GLU A 45 8.48 8.01 -4.88
CA GLU A 45 9.37 8.99 -5.53
C GLU A 45 9.83 8.55 -6.92
N ALA A 46 9.99 7.24 -7.15
CA ALA A 46 10.27 6.66 -8.46
C ALA A 46 9.08 6.70 -9.42
N GLY A 47 7.90 7.15 -8.96
CA GLY A 47 6.69 7.25 -9.79
C GLY A 47 5.84 5.99 -9.81
N ALA A 48 5.95 5.11 -8.80
CA ALA A 48 5.03 4.00 -8.65
C ALA A 48 3.58 4.49 -8.55
N ASP A 49 2.66 3.80 -9.22
CA ASP A 49 1.25 4.13 -9.11
C ASP A 49 0.73 3.76 -7.72
N VAL A 50 0.37 4.78 -6.94
CA VAL A 50 -0.11 4.64 -5.56
C VAL A 50 -1.47 3.94 -5.51
N ASN A 51 -2.24 4.02 -6.60
CA ASN A 51 -3.55 3.41 -6.75
C ASN A 51 -3.52 2.16 -7.64
N GLU A 52 -2.33 1.56 -7.80
CA GLU A 52 -2.16 0.36 -8.62
C GLU A 52 -3.11 -0.76 -8.18
N ASP A 53 -3.88 -1.22 -9.15
CA ASP A 53 -4.71 -2.41 -9.00
C ASP A 53 -3.88 -3.63 -9.42
N VAL A 54 -3.61 -4.53 -8.47
CA VAL A 54 -2.78 -5.72 -8.67
C VAL A 54 -3.70 -6.92 -8.84
N ASP A 55 -3.66 -7.55 -10.02
CA ASP A 55 -4.62 -8.59 -10.38
C ASP A 55 -4.46 -9.87 -9.53
N ASP A 56 -3.26 -10.12 -8.98
CA ASP A 56 -2.88 -11.48 -8.57
C ASP A 56 -2.35 -11.68 -7.13
N TRP A 57 -2.35 -10.62 -6.30
CA TRP A 57 -1.63 -10.66 -5.00
C TRP A 57 -2.47 -10.46 -3.72
N GLY A 58 -3.75 -10.13 -3.77
CA GLY A 58 -4.54 -9.84 -2.56
C GLY A 58 -5.51 -10.96 -2.14
N PHE A 59 -5.33 -11.53 -0.94
CA PHE A 59 -6.38 -12.26 -0.24
C PHE A 59 -7.03 -11.28 0.75
N ASP A 60 -8.17 -10.70 0.38
CA ASP A 60 -8.97 -9.91 1.29
C ASP A 60 -9.65 -10.85 2.28
N VAL A 61 -9.53 -10.60 3.59
CA VAL A 61 -10.20 -11.41 4.62
C VAL A 61 -11.73 -11.38 4.43
N ARG A 62 -12.26 -10.36 3.76
CA ARG A 62 -13.68 -10.18 3.44
C ARG A 62 -14.12 -10.92 2.18
N GLU A 63 -13.22 -11.18 1.24
CA GLU A 63 -13.56 -11.79 -0.05
C GLU A 63 -12.84 -13.14 -0.22
N HIS A 64 -13.59 -14.23 -0.42
CA HIS A 64 -13.03 -15.56 -0.72
C HIS A 64 -12.43 -15.66 -2.15
N ARG A 65 -12.10 -14.53 -2.77
CA ARG A 65 -11.53 -14.40 -4.11
C ARG A 65 -10.31 -13.49 -4.07
N ARG A 66 -9.33 -13.77 -4.95
CA ARG A 66 -8.22 -12.86 -5.24
C ARG A 66 -8.81 -11.50 -5.61
N THR A 67 -8.54 -10.50 -4.79
CA THR A 67 -9.05 -9.14 -4.96
C THR A 67 -7.85 -8.23 -5.05
N SER A 68 -7.85 -7.35 -6.06
CA SER A 68 -6.90 -6.25 -6.09
C SER A 68 -7.12 -5.38 -4.85
N LEU A 69 -6.13 -5.37 -3.95
CA LEU A 69 -6.12 -4.54 -2.76
C LEU A 69 -5.19 -3.35 -2.97
N PRO A 70 -5.69 -2.11 -2.90
CA PRO A 70 -4.85 -0.92 -2.94
C PRO A 70 -3.83 -0.92 -1.80
N ALA A 71 -2.66 -0.32 -2.01
CA ALA A 71 -1.65 -0.16 -0.97
C ALA A 71 -2.20 0.53 0.31
N LEU A 72 -3.14 1.47 0.13
CA LEU A 72 -3.82 2.15 1.23
C LEU A 72 -4.75 1.23 2.05
N HIS A 73 -5.26 0.15 1.45
CA HIS A 73 -6.01 -0.86 2.21
C HIS A 73 -5.05 -1.68 3.09
N MET A 74 -3.91 -2.11 2.52
CA MET A 74 -2.92 -2.92 3.23
C MET A 74 -2.28 -2.17 4.41
N VAL A 75 -2.07 -0.85 4.29
CA VAL A 75 -1.43 -0.06 5.36
C VAL A 75 -2.30 0.04 6.61
N VAL A 76 -3.62 -0.05 6.47
CA VAL A 76 -4.57 -0.08 7.60
C VAL A 76 -4.28 -1.33 8.45
N TYR A 77 -4.10 -2.49 7.82
CA TYR A 77 -3.73 -3.72 8.52
C TYR A 77 -2.29 -3.70 9.06
N ALA A 78 -1.40 -2.96 8.40
CA ALA A 78 -0.06 -2.71 8.90
C ALA A 78 -0.02 -1.77 10.11
N LYS A 79 -1.13 -1.11 10.49
CA LYS A 79 -1.27 -0.21 11.66
C LYS A 79 -0.22 0.93 11.70
N SER A 80 0.24 1.39 10.53
CA SER A 80 1.27 2.44 10.42
C SER A 80 0.66 3.78 10.04
N GLU A 81 0.44 4.67 11.02
CA GLU A 81 -0.10 6.02 10.77
C GLU A 81 0.82 6.86 9.87
N LYS A 82 2.13 6.74 10.04
CA LYS A 82 3.12 7.48 9.26
C LYS A 82 2.99 7.15 7.78
N THR A 83 2.87 5.86 7.47
CA THR A 83 2.72 5.38 6.09
C THR A 83 1.35 5.76 5.51
N ILE A 84 0.28 5.73 6.32
CA ILE A 84 -1.05 6.21 5.92
C ILE A 84 -0.99 7.67 5.47
N ARG A 85 -0.46 8.56 6.31
CA ARG A 85 -0.37 9.99 6.00
C ARG A 85 0.43 10.23 4.72
N TYR A 86 1.56 9.54 4.58
CA TYR A 86 2.43 9.67 3.41
C TYR A 86 1.71 9.25 2.12
N LEU A 87 1.04 8.09 2.12
CA LEU A 87 0.33 7.61 0.93
C LEU A 87 -0.84 8.53 0.56
N VAL A 88 -1.63 9.00 1.53
CA VAL A 88 -2.77 9.90 1.25
C VAL A 88 -2.28 11.25 0.71
N ASP A 89 -1.19 11.79 1.25
CA ASP A 89 -0.55 13.02 0.75
C ASP A 89 -0.11 12.89 -0.72
N HIS A 90 0.30 11.68 -1.12
CA HIS A 90 0.66 11.33 -2.51
C HIS A 90 -0.53 10.88 -3.36
N GLY A 91 -1.77 11.13 -2.91
CA GLY A 91 -2.98 10.88 -3.70
C GLY A 91 -3.48 9.45 -3.67
N ALA A 92 -3.08 8.64 -2.69
CA ALA A 92 -3.69 7.33 -2.46
C ALA A 92 -5.18 7.48 -2.13
N LYS A 93 -6.01 6.66 -2.76
CA LYS A 93 -7.45 6.63 -2.52
C LYS A 93 -7.94 5.24 -2.22
N LEU A 94 -8.73 5.13 -1.17
CA LEU A 94 -9.41 3.91 -0.77
C LEU A 94 -10.82 3.91 -1.38
N PRO A 95 -11.25 2.83 -2.06
CA PRO A 95 -12.61 2.75 -2.56
C PRO A 95 -13.60 2.60 -1.41
N ARG A 96 -14.77 3.25 -1.57
CA ARG A 96 -15.82 3.35 -0.56
C ARG A 96 -16.30 2.01 0.03
N LYS A 97 -16.22 0.91 -0.74
CA LYS A 97 -16.58 -0.45 -0.28
C LYS A 97 -15.83 -0.89 0.99
N TYR A 98 -14.63 -0.36 1.22
CA TYR A 98 -13.83 -0.69 2.41
C TYR A 98 -14.17 0.18 3.63
N ILE A 99 -14.83 1.32 3.42
CA ILE A 99 -15.18 2.29 4.46
C ILE A 99 -16.53 1.95 5.08
N ASP A 100 -17.52 1.64 4.23
CA ASP A 100 -18.89 1.41 4.69
C ASP A 100 -19.03 0.12 5.51
N ASP A 101 -18.07 -0.82 5.37
CA ASP A 101 -17.99 -2.13 6.04
C ASP A 101 -19.37 -2.69 6.48
N PRO A 102 -20.26 -3.01 5.53
CA PRO A 102 -21.65 -3.36 5.83
C PRO A 102 -21.80 -4.63 6.69
N TYR A 103 -20.73 -5.44 6.78
CA TYR A 103 -20.69 -6.69 7.53
C TYR A 103 -19.90 -6.59 8.84
N ASP A 104 -19.41 -5.39 9.18
CA ASP A 104 -18.61 -5.12 10.37
C ASP A 104 -17.44 -6.10 10.58
N LEU A 105 -16.75 -6.44 9.48
CA LEU A 105 -15.69 -7.44 9.47
C LEU A 105 -14.33 -6.85 9.91
N THR A 106 -14.19 -5.51 9.91
CA THR A 106 -12.96 -4.89 10.42
C THR A 106 -12.92 -4.90 11.94
N PRO A 107 -11.85 -5.42 12.57
CA PRO A 107 -11.62 -5.23 13.99
C PRO A 107 -11.70 -3.75 14.39
N GLU A 108 -12.28 -3.46 15.56
CA GLU A 108 -12.42 -2.10 16.11
C GLU A 108 -11.09 -1.32 16.13
N GLU A 109 -9.99 -2.02 16.42
CA GLU A 109 -8.63 -1.46 16.40
C GLU A 109 -8.19 -0.96 15.02
N LEU A 110 -8.74 -1.50 13.93
CA LEU A 110 -8.43 -1.07 12.57
C LEU A 110 -9.34 0.07 12.11
N LYS A 111 -10.54 0.19 12.69
CA LYS A 111 -11.50 1.26 12.34
C LYS A 111 -10.96 2.65 12.64
N VAL A 112 -10.11 2.83 13.65
CA VAL A 112 -9.44 4.11 13.91
C VAL A 112 -8.55 4.54 12.74
N PHE A 113 -7.83 3.60 12.11
CA PHE A 113 -7.01 3.91 10.93
C PHE A 113 -7.87 4.16 9.69
N VAL A 114 -8.99 3.43 9.52
CA VAL A 114 -9.95 3.71 8.44
C VAL A 114 -10.55 5.11 8.59
N ARG A 115 -10.92 5.51 9.83
CA ARG A 115 -11.38 6.87 10.13
C ARG A 115 -10.32 7.92 9.80
N LEU A 116 -9.05 7.65 10.15
CA LEU A 116 -7.94 8.54 9.79
C LEU A 116 -7.84 8.72 8.26
N VAL A 117 -7.96 7.64 7.47
CA VAL A 117 -7.96 7.73 6.00
C VAL A 117 -9.12 8.59 5.48
N VAL A 118 -10.31 8.45 6.07
CA VAL A 118 -11.49 9.25 5.73
C VAL A 118 -11.28 10.72 6.09
N GLU A 119 -10.74 11.02 7.27
CA GLU A 119 -10.43 12.39 7.71
C GLU A 119 -9.40 13.08 6.81
N LEU A 120 -8.42 12.32 6.32
CA LEU A 120 -7.42 12.82 5.38
C LEU A 120 -7.96 12.97 3.94
N GLY A 121 -9.22 12.59 3.68
CA GLY A 121 -9.85 12.70 2.36
C GLY A 121 -9.37 11.66 1.36
N GLY A 122 -8.73 10.57 1.81
CA GLY A 122 -8.19 9.49 0.98
C GLY A 122 -9.26 8.54 0.46
N VAL A 123 -10.41 9.05 -0.02
CA VAL A 123 -11.56 8.25 -0.45
C VAL A 123 -11.86 8.51 -1.93
N ARG A 124 -12.16 7.45 -2.71
CA ARG A 124 -12.72 7.53 -4.06
C ARG A 124 -14.09 6.88 -4.17
#